data_AF-S7XF70-F1
#
_entry.id   AF-S7XF70-F1
#
_cell.length_a   1.000
_cell.length_b   1.000
_cell.length_c   1.000
_cell.angle_alpha   90.00
_cell.angle_beta   90.00
_cell.angle_gamma   90.00
#
_symmetry.space_group_name_H-M   'P 1'
#
loop_
_entity.id
_entity.type
_entity.pdbx_description
1 polymer ?
#
loop_
_entity_poly.entity_id
_entity_poly.type
_entity_poly.pdbx_seq_one_letter_code
_entity_poly.pdbx_strand_id
1 'polypeptide(L)' 'MTEDIFEKTRDLFEQFYDEHNLDENSDFGHYTRKQAIIEADYLNATLCEILEYIQDGGTDLAKIKAIAYDGLYESRI' A
#
# COMPACT_ATOMS: atom_id res chain seq x y z
N MET A 1 -6.55 20.23 -17.02
CA MET A 1 -6.32 20.50 -15.58
C MET A 1 -6.05 19.24 -14.78
N THR A 2 -6.59 18.08 -15.19
CA THR A 2 -6.33 16.77 -14.57
C THR A 2 -4.97 16.19 -14.95
N GLU A 3 -4.50 16.34 -16.20
CA GLU A 3 -3.17 15.86 -16.64
C GLU A 3 -2.01 16.39 -15.78
N ASP A 4 -2.02 17.68 -15.44
CA ASP A 4 -0.98 18.35 -14.64
C ASP A 4 -0.89 17.80 -13.20
N ILE A 5 -1.99 17.25 -12.64
CA ILE A 5 -1.98 16.62 -11.30
C ILE A 5 -1.44 15.19 -11.37
N PHE A 6 -1.81 14.43 -12.39
CA PHE A 6 -1.32 13.06 -12.57
C PHE A 6 0.19 13.04 -12.86
N GLU A 7 0.69 13.94 -13.70
CA GLU A 7 2.13 14.05 -13.98
C GLU A 7 2.91 14.40 -12.72
N LYS A 8 2.48 15.42 -11.96
CA LYS A 8 3.12 15.77 -10.68
C LYS A 8 3.10 14.62 -9.67
N THR A 9 2.04 13.81 -9.67
CA THR A 9 1.93 12.66 -8.77
C THR A 9 2.88 11.54 -9.18
N ARG A 10 3.01 11.26 -10.48
CA ARG A 10 3.99 10.31 -11.00
C ARG A 10 5.42 10.74 -10.64
N ASP A 11 5.75 12.00 -10.87
CA ASP A 11 7.09 12.52 -10.61
C ASP A 11 7.46 12.42 -9.12
N LEU A 12 6.49 12.61 -8.20
CA LEU A 12 6.68 12.39 -6.77
C LEU A 12 6.99 10.92 -6.43
N PHE A 13 6.29 9.97 -7.05
CA PHE A 13 6.54 8.55 -6.80
C PHE A 13 7.86 8.06 -7.41
N GLU A 14 8.22 8.55 -8.60
CA GLU A 14 9.52 8.25 -9.22
C GLU A 14 10.66 8.85 -8.40
N GLN A 15 10.53 10.10 -7.95
CA GLN A 15 11.51 10.73 -7.06
C GLN A 15 11.66 9.94 -5.74
N PHE A 16 10.55 9.53 -5.12
CA PHE A 16 10.60 8.72 -3.91
C PHE A 16 11.28 7.36 -4.16
N TYR A 17 11.00 6.73 -5.29
CA TYR A 17 11.63 5.46 -5.67
C TYR A 17 13.15 5.60 -5.77
N ASP A 18 13.62 6.66 -6.45
CA ASP A 18 15.04 6.92 -6.67
C ASP A 18 15.77 7.37 -5.39
N GLU A 19 15.20 8.32 -4.62
CA GLU A 19 15.81 8.86 -3.41
C GLU A 19 16.00 7.81 -2.31
N HIS A 20 15.09 6.85 -2.24
CA HIS A 20 15.14 5.75 -1.29
C HIS A 20 15.84 4.50 -1.85
N ASN A 21 16.24 4.53 -3.13
CA ASN A 21 16.86 3.42 -3.85
C ASN A 21 16.08 2.11 -3.63
N LEU A 22 14.78 2.16 -3.93
CA LEU A 22 13.85 1.09 -3.56
C LEU A 22 14.15 -0.24 -4.28
N ASP A 23 14.89 -0.23 -5.39
CA ASP A 23 15.35 -1.45 -6.05
C ASP A 23 16.23 -2.30 -5.11
N GLU A 24 17.09 -1.64 -4.32
CA GLU A 24 18.04 -2.30 -3.41
C GLU A 24 17.54 -2.36 -1.96
N ASN A 25 16.77 -1.35 -1.54
CA ASN A 25 16.40 -1.16 -0.12
C ASN A 25 14.97 -1.60 0.22
N SER A 26 14.12 -1.85 -0.77
CA SER A 26 12.75 -2.30 -0.50
C SER A 26 12.72 -3.79 -0.19
N ASP A 27 11.97 -4.17 0.84
CA ASP A 27 11.62 -5.56 1.10
C ASP A 27 10.93 -6.20 -0.11
N PHE A 28 10.35 -5.41 -1.01
CA PHE A 28 9.65 -5.86 -2.22
C PHE A 28 10.48 -5.72 -3.51
N GLY A 29 11.73 -5.22 -3.45
CA GLY A 29 12.55 -4.95 -4.65
C GLY A 29 12.82 -6.21 -5.49
N HIS A 30 12.80 -7.38 -4.87
CA HIS A 30 12.99 -8.67 -5.52
C HIS A 30 11.72 -9.27 -6.13
N TYR A 31 10.55 -8.64 -5.97
CA TYR A 31 9.29 -9.16 -6.48
C TYR A 31 9.16 -8.97 -7.99
N THR A 32 8.63 -10.00 -8.65
CA THR A 32 8.17 -9.84 -10.03
C THR A 32 7.01 -8.86 -10.08
N ARG A 33 6.80 -8.21 -11.24
CA ARG A 33 5.62 -7.35 -11.46
C ARG A 33 4.31 -8.01 -11.05
N LYS A 34 4.15 -9.31 -11.30
CA LYS A 34 2.94 -10.06 -10.93
C LYS A 34 2.77 -10.15 -9.41
N GLN A 35 3.84 -10.46 -8.68
CA GLN A 35 3.82 -10.49 -7.22
C GLN A 35 3.52 -9.10 -6.66
N ALA A 36 4.22 -8.07 -7.14
CA ALA A 36 3.99 -6.69 -6.70
C ALA A 36 2.54 -6.22 -6.89
N ILE A 37 1.89 -6.60 -8.01
CA ILE A 37 0.46 -6.28 -8.23
C ILE A 37 -0.43 -7.03 -7.24
N ILE A 38 -0.18 -8.31 -6.99
CA ILE A 38 -0.95 -9.11 -6.03
C ILE A 38 -0.87 -8.48 -4.63
N GLU A 39 0.33 -8.12 -4.20
CA GLU A 39 0.52 -7.50 -2.88
C GLU A 39 -0.14 -6.12 -2.77
N ALA A 40 -0.07 -5.31 -3.83
CA ALA A 40 -0.74 -4.02 -3.87
C ALA A 40 -2.27 -4.18 -3.75
N ASP A 41 -2.85 -5.19 -4.41
CA ASP A 41 -4.29 -5.47 -4.33
C ASP A 41 -4.70 -5.95 -2.93
N TYR A 42 -3.92 -6.83 -2.30
CA TYR A 42 -4.16 -7.27 -0.91
C TYR A 42 -4.08 -6.10 0.07
N LEU A 43 -3.02 -5.29 0.00
CA LEU A 43 -2.85 -4.12 0.87
C LEU A 43 -4.00 -3.11 0.68
N ASN A 44 -4.40 -2.86 -0.57
CA ASN A 44 -5.53 -1.99 -0.86
C ASN A 44 -6.84 -2.53 -0.28
N ALA A 45 -7.10 -3.84 -0.40
CA ALA A 45 -8.29 -4.47 0.18
C ALA A 45 -8.33 -4.33 1.72
N THR A 46 -7.20 -4.59 2.39
CA THR A 46 -7.09 -4.40 3.85
C THR A 46 -7.33 -2.96 4.26
N LEU A 47 -6.77 -1.99 3.53
CA LEU A 47 -7.00 -0.56 3.82
C LEU A 47 -8.48 -0.20 3.66
N CYS A 48 -9.15 -0.68 2.61
CA CYS A 48 -10.59 -0.51 2.44
C CYS A 48 -11.37 -1.08 3.63
N GLU A 49 -11.03 -2.28 4.10
CA GLU A 49 -11.70 -2.90 5.26
C GLU A 49 -11.54 -2.05 6.54
N ILE A 50 -10.35 -1.51 6.79
CA ILE A 50 -10.11 -0.60 7.93
C ILE A 50 -10.95 0.67 7.80
N LEU A 51 -10.96 1.28 6.61
CA LEU A 51 -11.72 2.50 6.36
C LEU A 51 -13.22 2.28 6.51
N GLU A 52 -13.75 1.17 6.00
CA GLU A 52 -15.14 0.77 6.16
C GLU A 52 -15.49 0.58 7.65
N TYR A 53 -14.64 -0.14 8.41
CA TYR A 53 -14.85 -0.31 9.85
C TYR A 53 -14.91 1.04 10.59
N ILE A 54 -14.01 1.98 10.27
CA ILE A 54 -14.00 3.32 10.87
C ILE A 54 -15.25 4.11 10.45
N GLN A 55 -15.62 4.06 9.17
CA GLN A 55 -16.80 4.74 8.63
C GLN A 55 -18.10 4.26 9.30
N ASP A 56 -18.17 2.99 9.66
CA ASP A 56 -19.30 2.38 10.39
C ASP A 56 -19.28 2.68 11.90
N GLY A 57 -18.42 3.60 12.35
CA GLY A 57 -18.32 4.02 13.75
C GLY A 57 -17.42 3.12 14.61
N GLY A 58 -16.64 2.24 13.99
CA GLY A 58 -15.65 1.42 14.65
C GLY A 58 -14.54 2.25 15.31
N THR A 59 -14.25 1.96 16.58
CA THR A 59 -13.25 2.68 17.39
C THR A 59 -12.28 1.74 18.11
N ASP A 60 -12.45 0.42 17.97
CA ASP A 60 -11.57 -0.54 18.60
C ASP A 60 -10.21 -0.58 17.89
N LEU A 61 -9.22 0.02 18.54
CA LEU A 61 -7.84 0.05 18.05
C LEU A 61 -7.22 -1.34 17.92
N ALA A 62 -7.61 -2.30 18.78
CA ALA A 62 -7.10 -3.66 18.68
C ALA A 62 -7.61 -4.34 17.40
N LYS A 63 -8.88 -4.12 17.04
CA LYS A 63 -9.44 -4.62 15.78
C LYS A 63 -8.79 -3.99 14.56
N ILE A 64 -8.60 -2.67 14.55
CA ILE A 64 -7.92 -1.96 13.45
C ILE A 64 -6.50 -2.51 13.25
N LYS A 65 -5.76 -2.71 14.36
CA LYS A 65 -4.42 -3.30 14.32
C LYS A 65 -4.44 -4.74 13.82
N ALA A 66 -5.42 -5.55 14.23
CA ALA A 66 -5.55 -6.92 13.75
C ALA A 66 -5.71 -6.97 12.23
N ILE A 67 -6.65 -6.21 11.68
CA ILE A 67 -6.87 -6.12 10.22
C ILE A 67 -5.61 -5.63 9.51
N ALA A 68 -4.95 -4.58 10.04
CA ALA A 68 -3.71 -4.07 9.46
C ALA A 68 -2.57 -5.10 9.47
N TYR A 69 -2.42 -5.85 10.56
CA TYR A 69 -1.43 -6.92 10.64
C TYR A 69 -1.76 -8.05 9.68
N ASP A 70 -3.03 -8.47 9.59
CA ASP A 70 -3.44 -9.51 8.65
C ASP A 70 -3.10 -9.09 7.21
N GLY A 71 -3.38 -7.85 6.80
CA GLY A 71 -2.97 -7.36 5.48
C GLY A 71 -1.45 -7.31 5.25
N LEU A 72 -0.67 -6.95 6.27
CA LEU A 72 0.80 -6.92 6.16
C LEU A 72 1.44 -8.32 6.19
N TYR A 73 0.83 -9.29 6.88
CA TYR A 73 1.38 -10.64 7.07
C TYR A 73 0.80 -11.68 6.10
N GLU A 74 -0.45 -11.55 5.66
CA GLU A 74 -1.04 -12.38 4.60
C GLU A 74 -0.59 -11.95 3.19
N SER A 75 -0.04 -10.74 3.06
CA SER A 75 0.73 -10.26 1.89
C SER A 75 2.08 -10.98 1.69
N ARG A 76 2.16 -12.26 2.07
CA ARG A 76 3.37 -13.09 1.98
C ARG A 76 3.17 -14.23 0.98
N ILE A 77 3.33 -13.91 -0.31
CA ILE A 77 3.85 -14.85 -1.31
C ILE A 77 5.38 -14.77 -1.32
#